data_AF-A0A7V8JXJ0-F1
#
_entry.id   AF-A0A7V8JXJ0-F1
#
_cell.length_a   1.000
_cell.length_b   1.000
_cell.length_c   1.000
_cell.angle_alpha   90.00
_cell.angle_beta   90.00
_cell.angle_gamma   90.00
#
_symmetry.space_group_name_H-M   'P 1'
#
loop_
_entity.id
_entity.type
_entity.pdbx_description
1 polymer ?
#
loop_
_entity_poly.entity_id
_entity_poly.type
_entity_poly.pdbx_seq_one_letter_code
_entity_poly.pdbx_strand_id
1 'polypeptide(L)'
;MLGETWGTHYSAWAWTSIALQTVIGAFASYLAWMWMLRHYPATQMSSFTFLTPLFALVFGVLLLSEPLTPQLVVALAGVAVGIVLVNRGGARRA
;
A
#
# COMPACT_ATOMS: atom_id res chain seq x y z
N MET A 1 37.14 -2.55 -4.21
CA MET A 1 36.36 -1.30 -4.15
C MET A 1 36.09 -0.90 -5.59
N LEU A 2 34.85 -1.00 -6.08
CA LEU A 2 34.49 -1.21 -7.50
C LEU A 2 34.74 -0.05 -8.48
N GLY A 3 35.49 1.00 -8.14
CA GLY A 3 35.90 2.03 -9.11
C GLY A 3 34.77 2.78 -9.81
N GLU A 4 33.52 2.65 -9.33
CA GLU A 4 32.36 3.36 -9.86
C GLU A 4 32.52 4.85 -9.58
N THR A 5 32.60 5.64 -10.65
CA THR A 5 32.60 7.08 -10.58
C THR A 5 31.18 7.52 -10.21
N TRP A 6 30.99 7.93 -8.95
CA TRP A 6 29.77 8.58 -8.50
C TRP A 6 29.52 9.83 -9.35
N GLY A 7 28.70 9.69 -10.38
CA GLY A 7 28.38 10.75 -11.34
C GLY A 7 26.91 11.10 -11.26
N THR A 8 26.59 12.39 -11.26
CA THR A 8 25.21 12.90 -11.28
C THR A 8 24.56 12.80 -12.67
N HIS A 9 25.25 12.23 -13.66
CA HIS A 9 24.80 12.00 -15.03
C HIS A 9 23.80 10.83 -15.12
N TYR A 10 22.77 10.86 -14.27
CA TYR A 10 21.63 9.96 -14.39
C TYR A 10 20.67 10.48 -15.47
N SER A 11 19.98 9.57 -16.16
CA SER A 11 19.02 9.94 -17.20
C SER A 11 17.89 10.80 -16.62
N ALA A 12 17.26 11.63 -17.46
CA ALA A 12 16.09 12.43 -17.03
C ALA A 12 15.00 11.53 -16.40
N TRP A 13 14.83 10.32 -16.92
CA TRP A 13 13.93 9.30 -16.36
C TRP A 13 14.24 8.92 -14.91
N ALA A 14 15.52 8.78 -14.56
CA ALA A 14 15.92 8.45 -13.19
C ALA A 14 15.58 9.59 -12.23
N TRP A 15 15.91 10.83 -12.61
CA TRP A 15 15.55 12.02 -11.83
C TRP A 15 14.04 12.18 -11.67
N THR A 16 13.26 11.98 -12.73
CA THR A 16 11.80 12.03 -12.66
C THR A 16 11.23 10.93 -11.77
N SER A 17 11.76 9.70 -11.86
CA SER A 17 11.32 8.58 -11.01
C SER A 17 11.57 8.86 -9.54
N ILE A 18 12.75 9.39 -9.20
CA ILE A 18 13.10 9.79 -7.83
C ILE A 18 12.16 10.90 -7.36
N ALA A 19 11.98 11.96 -8.15
CA ALA A 19 11.11 13.06 -7.79
C ALA A 19 9.66 12.62 -7.55
N LEU A 20 9.10 11.75 -8.42
CA LEU A 20 7.76 11.21 -8.27
C LEU A 20 7.64 10.36 -6.99
N GLN A 21 8.59 9.46 -6.72
CA GLN A 21 8.56 8.65 -5.51
C GLN A 21 8.71 9.49 -4.25
N THR A 22 9.57 10.51 -4.25
CA THR A 22 9.77 11.38 -3.09
C THR A 22 8.54 12.26 -2.83
N VAL A 23 8.02 12.93 -3.87
CA VAL A 23 6.92 13.90 -3.70
C VAL A 23 5.58 13.21 -3.49
N ILE A 24 5.25 12.23 -4.34
CA ILE A 24 3.95 11.55 -4.31
C ILE A 24 4.01 10.39 -3.33
N GLY A 25 4.98 9.49 -3.51
CA GLY A 25 5.09 8.26 -2.74
C GLY A 25 5.34 8.52 -1.25
N ALA A 26 6.36 9.31 -0.91
CA ALA A 26 6.72 9.56 0.48
C ALA A 26 6.00 10.78 1.06
N PHE A 27 6.19 11.98 0.48
CA PHE A 27 5.78 13.23 1.10
C PHE A 27 4.25 13.39 1.16
N ALA A 28 3.56 13.35 0.01
CA ALA A 28 2.12 13.53 -0.05
C ALA A 28 1.37 12.42 0.69
N SER A 29 1.77 11.15 0.50
CA SER A 29 1.15 10.02 1.20
C SER A 29 1.30 10.12 2.71
N TYR A 30 2.48 10.48 3.22
CA TYR A 30 2.69 10.63 4.66
C TYR A 30 1.92 11.84 5.23
N LEU A 31 1.88 12.95 4.50
CA LEU A 31 1.09 14.11 4.90
C LEU A 31 -0.40 13.78 4.98
N ALA A 32 -0.94 13.08 3.97
CA ALA A 32 -2.31 12.60 3.96
C ALA A 32 -2.58 11.64 5.12
N TRP A 33 -1.66 10.71 5.39
CA TRP A 33 -1.75 9.79 6.52
C TRP A 33 -1.79 10.53 7.87
N MET A 34 -0.89 11.48 8.09
CA MET A 34 -0.85 12.31 9.30
C MET A 34 -2.12 13.16 9.44
N TRP A 35 -2.64 13.69 8.34
CA TRP A 35 -3.90 14.42 8.32
C TRP A 35 -5.09 13.52 8.70
N MET A 36 -5.13 12.29 8.17
CA MET A 36 -6.16 11.30 8.51
C MET A 36 -6.07 10.85 9.98
N LEU A 37 -4.86 10.61 10.52
CA LEU A 37 -4.68 10.27 11.92
C LEU A 37 -5.22 11.34 12.87
N ARG A 38 -5.21 12.61 12.43
CA ARG A 38 -5.75 13.74 13.20
C ARG A 38 -7.28 13.84 13.16
N HIS A 39 -7.92 13.41 12.07
CA HIS A 39 -9.36 13.55 11.87
C HIS A 39 -10.16 12.26 12.11
N TYR A 40 -9.52 11.09 11.98
CA TYR A 40 -10.16 9.78 12.14
C TYR A 40 -9.59 9.03 13.36
N PRO A 41 -10.44 8.36 14.15
CA PRO A 41 -9.99 7.54 15.28
C PRO A 41 -9.04 6.44 14.79
N ALA A 42 -7.93 6.24 15.52
CA ALA A 42 -6.84 5.33 15.15
C ALA A 42 -7.29 3.89 14.80
N THR A 43 -8.41 3.44 15.39
CA THR A 43 -9.02 2.15 15.11
C THR A 43 -9.48 2.01 13.65
N GLN A 44 -10.04 3.07 13.04
CA GLN A 44 -10.45 3.03 11.62
C GLN A 44 -9.24 3.07 10.68
N MET A 45 -8.17 3.77 11.07
CA MET A 45 -6.91 3.82 10.30
C MET A 45 -6.21 2.46 10.27
N SER A 46 -6.20 1.71 11.38
CA SER A 46 -5.69 0.34 11.43
C SER A 46 -6.49 -0.61 10.52
N SER A 47 -7.83 -0.49 10.53
CA SER A 47 -8.72 -1.24 9.63
C SER A 47 -8.46 -0.99 8.14
N PHE A 48 -7.95 0.18 7.77
CA PHE A 48 -7.64 0.54 6.39
C PHE A 48 -6.42 -0.22 5.85
N THR A 49 -5.37 -0.39 6.67
CA THR A 49 -4.16 -1.15 6.29
C THR A 49 -4.49 -2.61 5.96
N PHE A 50 -5.52 -3.17 6.61
CA PHE A 50 -5.99 -4.52 6.32
C PHE A 50 -6.62 -4.68 4.93
N LEU A 51 -7.08 -3.59 4.29
CA LEU A 51 -7.59 -3.62 2.92
C LEU A 51 -6.48 -3.62 1.85
N THR A 52 -5.24 -3.33 2.22
CA THR A 52 -4.07 -3.33 1.31
C THR A 52 -3.99 -4.57 0.41
N PRO A 53 -4.06 -5.81 0.92
CA PRO A 53 -4.05 -7.01 0.07
C PRO A 53 -5.21 -7.07 -0.93
N LEU A 54 -6.37 -6.52 -0.57
CA LEU A 54 -7.54 -6.48 -1.46
C LEU A 54 -7.28 -5.50 -2.62
N PHE A 55 -6.77 -4.31 -2.32
CA PHE A 55 -6.36 -3.35 -3.34
C PHE A 55 -5.23 -3.89 -4.22
N ALA A 56 -4.20 -4.49 -3.62
CA ALA A 56 -3.08 -5.10 -4.35
C ALA A 56 -3.58 -6.12 -5.38
N LEU A 57 -4.55 -6.96 -5.01
CA LEU A 57 -5.15 -7.92 -5.93
C LEU A 57 -6.01 -7.26 -7.01
N VAL A 58 -6.91 -6.34 -6.64
CA VAL A 58 -7.76 -5.64 -7.61
C VAL A 58 -6.88 -4.96 -8.66
N PHE A 59 -5.81 -4.30 -8.23
CA PHE A 59 -4.84 -3.68 -9.12
C PHE A 59 -4.01 -4.71 -9.90
N GLY A 60 -3.60 -5.84 -9.31
CA GLY A 60 -2.91 -6.92 -10.04
C GLY A 60 -3.75 -7.51 -11.19
N VAL A 61 -5.04 -7.73 -10.94
CA VAL A 61 -5.97 -8.24 -11.97
C VAL A 61 -6.30 -7.16 -13.00
N LEU A 62 -6.58 -5.93 -12.59
CA LEU A 62 -7.01 -4.87 -13.51
C LEU A 62 -5.87 -4.22 -14.30
N LEU A 63 -4.74 -3.89 -13.65
CA LEU A 63 -3.60 -3.22 -14.30
C LEU A 63 -2.62 -4.22 -14.90
N LEU A 64 -2.34 -5.32 -14.18
CA LEU A 64 -1.34 -6.30 -14.57
C LEU A 64 -1.93 -7.48 -15.36
N SER A 65 -3.26 -7.52 -15.51
CA SER A 65 -4.01 -8.60 -16.19
C SER A 65 -3.68 -9.98 -15.65
N GLU A 66 -3.35 -10.09 -14.36
CA GLU A 66 -3.03 -11.37 -13.76
C GLU A 66 -4.25 -12.31 -13.78
N PRO A 67 -4.09 -13.55 -14.25
CA PRO A 67 -5.18 -14.51 -14.29
C PRO A 67 -5.67 -14.81 -12.87
N LEU A 68 -6.98 -14.63 -12.66
CA LEU A 68 -7.67 -14.99 -11.42
C LEU A 68 -7.66 -16.51 -11.24
N THR A 69 -6.63 -17.01 -10.56
CA THR A 69 -6.54 -18.44 -10.24
C THR A 69 -7.41 -18.78 -9.02
N PRO A 70 -7.95 -20.01 -8.93
CA PRO A 70 -8.73 -20.45 -7.77
C PRO A 70 -7.95 -20.33 -6.45
N GLN A 71 -6.63 -20.55 -6.48
CA GLN A 71 -5.75 -20.40 -5.33
C GLN A 71 -5.72 -18.94 -4.82
N LEU A 72 -5.69 -17.97 -5.74
CA LEU A 72 -5.73 -16.55 -5.43
C LEU A 72 -7.06 -16.15 -4.77
N VAL A 73 -8.17 -16.71 -5.26
CA VAL A 73 -9.51 -16.53 -4.68
C VAL A 73 -9.57 -17.09 -3.24
N VAL A 74 -9.02 -18.27 -2.99
CA VAL A 74 -8.98 -18.86 -1.65
C VAL A 74 -8.10 -18.04 -0.69
N ALA A 75 -6.94 -17.57 -1.16
CA ALA A 75 -6.07 -16.70 -0.38
C ALA A 75 -6.77 -15.39 0.00
N LEU A 76 -7.46 -14.75 -0.94
CA LEU A 76 -8.27 -13.55 -0.68
C LEU A 76 -9.39 -13.80 0.31
N ALA A 77 -10.10 -14.93 0.18
CA ALA A 77 -11.17 -15.27 1.10
C ALA A 77 -10.61 -15.42 2.53
N GLY A 78 -9.45 -16.07 2.70
CA GLY A 78 -8.75 -16.16 3.98
C GLY A 78 -8.36 -14.80 4.55
N VAL A 79 -7.81 -13.91 3.71
CA VAL A 79 -7.49 -12.53 4.08
C VAL A 79 -8.77 -11.81 4.53
N ALA A 80 -9.83 -11.79 3.70
CA ALA A 80 -11.09 -11.12 4.00
C ALA A 80 -11.71 -11.60 5.33
N VAL A 81 -11.68 -12.90 5.60
CA VAL A 81 -12.10 -13.47 6.89
C VAL A 81 -11.25 -12.93 8.04
N GLY A 82 -9.92 -12.88 7.89
CA GLY A 82 -9.00 -12.29 8.86
C GLY A 82 -9.30 -10.82 9.16
N ILE A 83 -9.55 -10.00 8.12
CA ILE A 83 -9.93 -8.59 8.27
C ILE A 83 -11.21 -8.48 9.09
N VAL A 84 -12.25 -9.26 8.75
CA VAL A 84 -13.54 -9.22 9.45
C VAL A 84 -13.39 -9.63 10.92
N LEU A 85 -12.59 -10.66 11.21
CA LEU A 85 -12.34 -11.12 12.58
C LEU A 85 -11.64 -10.05 13.43
N VAL A 86 -10.59 -9.42 12.89
CA VAL A 86 -9.85 -8.36 13.60
C VAL A 86 -10.73 -7.13 13.83
N ASN A 87 -11.48 -6.71 12.81
CA ASN A 87 -12.32 -5.52 12.89
C ASN A 87 -13.52 -5.70 13.86
N ARG A 88 -14.04 -6.93 13.99
CA ARG A 88 -15.09 -7.27 14.97
C ARG A 88 -14.60 -7.25 16.43
N GLY A 89 -13.32 -7.54 16.68
CA GLY A 89 -12.74 -7.52 18.03
C GLY A 89 -12.56 -6.10 18.59
N GLY A 90 -12.25 -5.13 17.72
CA GLY A 90 -12.11 -3.71 18.10
C GLY A 90 -13.44 -3.05 18.48
N ALA A 91 -14.53 -3.39 17.77
CA ALA A 91 -15.86 -2.84 18.02
C ALA A 91 -16.54 -3.37 19.30
N ARG A 92 -16.04 -4.47 19.89
CA ARG A 92 -16.60 -5.07 21.13
C ARG A 92 -15.97 -4.53 22.42
N ARG A 93 -14.95 -3.68 22.32
CA ARG A 93 -14.20 -3.12 23.47
C ARG A 93 -14.37 -1.60 23.64
N ALA A 94 -15.22 -0.96 22.84
CA ALA A 94 -15.67 0.42 23.01
C ALA A 94 -17.10 0.43 23.54
#